data_AF-A0A151U0L0-F1
#
_entry.id   AF-A0A151U0L0-F1
#
_cell.length_a   1.000
_cell.length_b   1.000
_cell.length_c   1.000
_cell.angle_alpha   90.00
_cell.angle_beta   90.00
_cell.angle_gamma   90.00
#
_symmetry.space_group_name_H-M   'P 1'
#
loop_
_entity.id
_entity.type
_entity.pdbx_description
1 polymer ?
#
loop_
_entity_poly.entity_id
_entity_poly.type
_entity_poly.pdbx_seq_one_letter_code
_entity_poly.pdbx_strand_id
1 'polypeptide(L)'
;MQDYGNRESWTKLFSFPCLETPGSFPCVKALGLSEDDQLLLEFGSKIVVYNTRDSTYETLQIQDINECVASEVYIESLISPCS
;
A
#
# COMPACT_ATOMS: atom_id res chain seq x y z
N MET A 1 -5.09 -19.82 -19.51
CA MET A 1 -4.91 -20.74 -18.37
C MET A 1 -6.26 -20.90 -17.73
N GLN A 2 -6.86 -22.10 -17.86
CA GLN A 2 -8.19 -22.37 -17.31
C GLN A 2 -8.12 -22.98 -15.91
N ASP A 3 -6.92 -23.31 -15.42
CA ASP A 3 -6.74 -23.91 -14.09
C ASP A 3 -5.85 -23.13 -13.10
N TYR A 4 -4.95 -22.24 -13.53
CA TYR A 4 -4.25 -21.35 -12.59
C TYR A 4 -3.80 -20.07 -13.32
N GLY A 5 -4.31 -18.92 -12.89
CA GLY A 5 -3.72 -17.61 -13.18
C GLY A 5 -3.81 -17.18 -14.64
N ASN A 6 -4.89 -16.52 -15.01
CA ASN A 6 -4.87 -15.68 -16.20
C ASN A 6 -3.74 -14.65 -16.05
N ARG A 7 -2.79 -14.65 -17.01
CA ARG A 7 -1.60 -13.78 -17.00
C ARG A 7 -1.98 -12.28 -17.05
N GLU A 8 -3.24 -11.99 -17.40
CA GLU A 8 -3.83 -10.66 -17.52
C GLU A 8 -4.74 -10.26 -16.33
N SER A 9 -4.77 -11.01 -15.22
CA SER A 9 -5.68 -10.71 -14.10
C SER A 9 -5.22 -9.61 -13.13
N TRP A 10 -4.05 -9.01 -13.34
CA TRP A 10 -3.56 -7.94 -12.48
C TRP A 10 -3.93 -6.59 -13.08
N THR A 11 -4.86 -5.91 -12.43
CA THR A 11 -5.13 -4.50 -12.74
C THR A 11 -4.11 -3.65 -12.00
N LYS A 12 -3.28 -2.92 -12.74
CA LYS A 12 -2.39 -1.91 -12.14
C LYS A 12 -3.25 -0.78 -11.57
N LEU A 13 -3.23 -0.63 -10.25
CA LEU A 13 -3.98 0.44 -9.58
C LEU A 13 -3.24 1.78 -9.63
N PHE A 14 -1.92 1.79 -9.43
CA PHE A 14 -1.12 3.01 -9.37
C PHE A 14 0.35 2.76 -9.70
N SER A 15 1.10 3.84 -9.87
CA SER A 15 2.57 3.84 -9.85
C SER A 15 3.05 4.91 -8.89
N PHE A 16 4.04 4.55 -8.08
CA PHE A 16 4.68 5.46 -7.15
C PHE A 16 6.11 5.72 -7.63
N PRO A 17 6.51 6.98 -7.87
CA PRO A 17 7.89 7.29 -8.19
C PRO A 17 8.76 6.95 -6.97
N CYS A 18 9.79 6.14 -7.16
CA CYS A 18 10.73 5.83 -6.08
C CYS A 18 11.35 7.16 -5.61
N LEU A 19 10.99 7.60 -4.39
CA LEU A 19 11.54 8.79 -3.79
C LEU A 19 13.00 8.48 -3.43
N GLU A 20 13.90 8.78 -4.35
CA GLU A 20 15.32 8.42 -4.28
C GLU A 20 15.92 8.78 -2.92
N THR A 21 16.20 7.76 -2.12
CA THR A 21 17.16 7.90 -1.01
C THR A 21 18.32 6.95 -1.32
N PRO A 22 19.49 7.46 -1.73
CA PRO A 22 20.64 6.61 -2.04
C PRO A 22 21.05 5.79 -0.81
N GLY A 23 21.07 4.46 -0.93
CA GLY A 23 21.67 3.56 0.08
C GLY A 23 20.69 2.88 1.05
N SER A 24 19.39 3.15 0.97
CA SER A 24 18.35 2.38 1.66
C SER A 24 17.27 2.06 0.65
N PHE A 25 16.83 0.81 0.57
CA PHE A 25 15.56 0.48 -0.07
C PHE A 25 14.50 0.70 1.00
N PRO A 26 13.85 1.88 1.08
CA PRO A 26 12.76 2.07 2.02
C PRO A 26 11.72 1.01 1.69
N CYS A 27 11.29 0.26 2.71
CA CYS A 27 10.14 -0.61 2.57
C CYS A 27 8.96 0.28 2.16
N VAL A 28 8.48 0.08 0.93
CA VAL A 28 7.28 0.74 0.42
C VAL A 28 6.15 -0.25 0.52
N LYS A 29 5.16 0.05 1.35
CA LYS A 29 3.99 -0.81 1.55
C LYS A 29 2.71 0.01 1.41
N ALA A 30 1.79 -0.47 0.59
CA ALA A 30 0.45 0.10 0.54
C ALA A 30 -0.32 -0.36 1.78
N LEU A 31 -0.80 0.61 2.56
CA LEU A 31 -1.61 0.40 3.76
C LEU A 31 -3.10 0.51 3.45
N GLY A 32 -3.46 1.34 2.47
CA GLY A 32 -4.85 1.50 2.05
C GLY A 32 -5.02 2.38 0.82
N LEU A 33 -6.21 2.28 0.22
CA LEU A 33 -6.68 3.14 -0.86
C LEU A 33 -8.01 3.76 -0.39
N SER A 34 -8.13 5.08 -0.51
CA SER A 34 -9.38 5.81 -0.24
C SER A 34 -10.26 5.91 -1.48
N GLU A 35 -11.53 6.25 -1.30
CA GLU A 35 -12.47 6.51 -2.40
C GLU A 35 -12.05 7.72 -3.28
N ASP A 36 -11.24 8.62 -2.73
CA ASP A 36 -10.73 9.82 -3.42
C ASP A 36 -9.41 9.57 -4.20
N ASP A 37 -9.10 8.32 -4.53
CA ASP A 37 -7.86 7.89 -5.22
C ASP A 37 -6.56 8.28 -4.49
N GLN A 38 -6.64 8.52 -3.18
CA GLN A 38 -5.46 8.75 -2.33
C GLN A 38 -4.99 7.44 -1.73
N LEU A 39 -3.68 7.21 -1.80
CA LEU A 39 -3.01 6.04 -1.26
C LEU A 39 -2.31 6.36 0.05
N LEU A 40 -2.59 5.53 1.05
CA LEU A 40 -1.83 5.52 2.28
C LEU A 40 -0.66 4.56 2.10
N LEU A 41 0.55 5.10 2.14
CA LEU A 41 1.79 4.36 1.97
C LEU A 41 2.62 4.44 3.23
N GLU A 42 3.22 3.33 3.59
CA GLU A 42 4.40 3.33 4.41
C GLU A 42 5.64 3.50 3.52
N PHE A 43 6.54 4.39 3.94
CA PHE A 43 7.80 4.67 3.27
C PHE A 43 8.91 4.78 4.33
N GLY A 44 9.62 3.67 4.58
CA GLY A 44 10.57 3.59 5.68
C GLY A 44 9.88 3.72 7.03
N SER A 45 10.26 4.69 7.85
CA SER A 45 9.62 5.00 9.15
C SER A 45 8.57 6.12 9.07
N LYS A 46 8.05 6.40 7.87
CA LYS A 46 7.09 7.48 7.61
C LYS A 46 5.82 6.91 7.01
N ILE A 47 4.70 7.52 7.38
CA ILE A 47 3.43 7.33 6.69
C ILE A 47 3.22 8.51 5.76
N VAL A 48 2.86 8.21 4.51
CA VAL A 48 2.72 9.16 3.43
C VAL A 48 1.36 8.98 2.77
N VAL A 49 0.65 10.09 2.54
CA VAL A 49 -0.52 10.11 1.69
C VAL A 49 -0.07 10.51 0.29
N TYR A 50 -0.24 9.62 -0.67
CA TYR A 50 0.08 9.83 -2.07
C TYR A 50 -1.20 10.10 -2.87
N ASN A 51 -1.29 11.27 -3.47
CA ASN A 51 -2.34 11.60 -4.42
C ASN A 51 -1.91 11.11 -5.81
N THR A 52 -2.58 10.08 -6.30
CA THR A 52 -2.25 9.45 -7.59
C THR A 52 -2.53 10.35 -8.80
N ARG A 53 -3.46 11.29 -8.67
CA ARG A 53 -3.91 12.18 -9.76
C ARG A 53 -2.89 13.29 -10.00
N ASP A 54 -2.42 13.88 -8.90
CA ASP A 54 -1.49 15.02 -8.94
C ASP A 54 -0.02 14.59 -8.82
N SER A 55 0.23 13.29 -8.55
CA SER A 55 1.57 12.73 -8.27
C SER A 55 2.29 13.44 -7.13
N THR A 56 1.52 13.97 -6.18
CA THR A 56 2.03 14.65 -4.98
C THR A 56 1.92 13.73 -3.78
N TYR A 57 2.75 14.01 -2.78
CA TYR A 57 2.71 13.28 -1.53
C TYR A 57 2.84 14.20 -0.33
N GLU A 58 2.14 13.84 0.74
CA GLU A 58 2.22 14.50 2.03
C GLU A 58 2.70 13.49 3.08
N THR A 59 3.74 13.85 3.83
CA THR A 59 4.20 13.03 4.96
C THR A 59 3.36 13.35 6.19
N LEU A 60 2.69 12.35 6.74
CA LEU A 60 1.95 12.50 8.00
C LEU A 60 2.94 12.55 9.17
N GLN A 61 2.79 13.54 10.05
CA GLN A 61 3.57 13.64 11.28
C GLN A 61 3.00 12.75 12.37
N ILE A 62 3.14 11.44 12.18
CA ILE A 62 2.82 10.44 13.20
C ILE A 62 4.11 10.10 13.94
N GLN A 63 4.10 10.27 15.26
CA GLN A 63 5.26 10.02 16.11
C GLN A 63 5.35 8.53 16.48
N ASP A 64 6.55 8.10 16.88
CA ASP A 64 6.84 6.76 17.44
C ASP A 64 6.63 5.57 16.46
N ILE A 65 6.74 5.84 15.16
CA ILE A 65 6.85 4.79 14.13
C ILE A 65 8.32 4.42 14.01
N ASN A 66 8.75 3.43 14.80
CA ASN A 66 10.16 3.03 14.83
C ASN A 66 10.52 2.02 13.73
N GLU A 67 9.55 1.32 13.14
CA GLU A 67 9.79 0.19 12.21
C GLU A 67 8.68 0.04 11.15
N CYS A 68 8.83 -0.96 10.27
CA CYS A 68 7.81 -1.37 9.32
C CYS A 68 6.49 -1.75 10.01
N VAL A 69 5.42 -1.06 9.64
CA VAL A 69 4.06 -1.30 10.11
C VAL A 69 3.59 -2.67 9.60
N ALA A 70 3.46 -3.60 10.52
CA ALA A 70 2.71 -4.83 10.29
C ALA A 70 1.25 -4.42 9.99
N SER A 71 0.86 -4.59 8.73
CA SER A 71 -0.48 -4.32 8.23
C SER A 71 -1.00 -5.62 7.66
N GLU A 72 -2.16 -6.03 8.15
CA GLU A 72 -2.89 -7.22 7.75
C GLU A 72 -4.22 -6.80 7.16
N VAL A 73 -4.55 -7.36 6.00
CA VAL A 73 -5.85 -7.13 5.36
C VAL A 73 -6.77 -8.25 5.80
N TYR A 74 -7.83 -7.89 6.51
CA TYR A 74 -8.89 -8.81 6.88
C TYR A 74 -10.01 -8.72 5.85
N ILE A 75 -10.33 -9.85 5.23
CA ILE A 75 -11.50 -9.98 4.37
C ILE A 75 -12.54 -10.72 5.20
N GLU A 76 -13.63 -10.04 5.55
CA GLU A 76 -14.73 -10.72 6.22
C GLU A 76 -15.36 -11.73 5.27
N SER A 77 -15.57 -12.95 5.78
CA SER A 77 -16.33 -13.99 5.10
C SER A 77 -17.68 -14.10 5.80
N LEU A 78 -18.76 -13.98 5.03
CA LEU A 78 -20.11 -14.31 5.52
C LEU A 78 -20.29 -15.82 5.78
N ILE A 79 -19.35 -16.63 5.33
CA ILE A 79 -19.30 -18.06 5.63
C ILE A 79 -18.51 -18.21 6.92
N SER A 80 -19.19 -18.63 7.99
CA SER A 80 -18.53 -19.05 9.21
C SER A 80 -17.49 -20.12 8.87
N PRO A 81 -16.26 -20.05 9.39
CA PRO A 81 -15.40 -21.23 9.40
C PRO A 81 -16.16 -22.26 10.23
N CYS A 82 -16.75 -23.26 9.58
CA CYS A 82 -17.56 -24.26 10.28
C CYS A 82 -16.68 -24.98 11.33
N SER A 83 -17.30 -25.18 12.49
CA SER A 83 -16.81 -25.82 13.74
C SER A 83 -16.12 -27.16 13.58
#